data_AF-A0A1M6JIR3-F1
#
_entry.id   AF-A0A1M6JIR3-F1
#
_cell.length_a   1.000
_cell.length_b   1.000
_cell.length_c   1.000
_cell.angle_alpha   90.00
_cell.angle_beta   90.00
_cell.angle_gamma   90.00
#
_symmetry.space_group_name_H-M   'P 1'
#
loop_
_entity.id
_entity.type
_entity.pdbx_description
1 polymer ?
#
loop_
_entity_poly.entity_id
_entity_poly.type
_entity_poly.pdbx_seq_one_letter_code
_entity_poly.pdbx_strand_id
1 'polypeptide(L)'
;MKKLVISLISLCTLGCDKDTQENILGDPTSIDIVTGMHIRSSRNSAPILLGNPNSNNKDNFIAFPNPPIGTLYISATSKISNVWIIPSMAKKSFQEIGFSEILTSDIYTENEIDSRSELRFPDQNATEIALPLERLKVGYYKVFIKKNDTLYWDNIYVSDGSIGIEKLIDSWK
;
A
#
# COMPACT_ATOMS: atom_id res chain seq x y z
N MET A 1 67.90 30.45 -3.83
CA MET A 1 66.67 29.79 -4.32
C MET A 1 66.52 28.45 -3.59
N LYS A 2 65.33 28.21 -3.01
CA LYS A 2 64.79 26.91 -2.53
C LYS A 2 65.49 26.27 -1.31
N LYS A 3 64.82 25.76 -0.28
CA LYS A 3 63.49 25.94 0.37
C LYS A 3 63.61 25.11 1.66
N LEU A 4 63.05 25.60 2.77
CA LEU A 4 62.92 24.86 4.04
C LEU A 4 62.22 23.51 3.82
N VAL A 5 62.69 22.46 4.51
CA VAL A 5 61.90 21.25 4.76
C VAL A 5 61.82 21.07 6.27
N ILE A 6 60.71 21.57 6.82
CA ILE A 6 60.30 21.36 8.20
C ILE A 6 59.61 19.99 8.24
N SER A 7 60.10 19.14 9.13
CA SER A 7 59.50 17.86 9.49
C SER A 7 58.14 18.11 10.15
N LEU A 8 57.06 17.65 9.52
CA LEU A 8 55.70 17.69 10.06
C LEU A 8 55.24 16.25 10.33
N ILE A 9 55.40 15.83 11.58
CA ILE A 9 54.81 14.61 12.12
C ILE A 9 53.30 14.88 12.24
N SER A 10 52.52 14.32 11.33
CA SER A 10 51.06 14.31 11.43
C SER A 10 50.62 13.00 12.06
N LEU A 11 50.10 13.09 13.29
CA LEU A 11 49.36 12.04 13.96
C LEU A 11 48.09 11.73 13.13
N CYS A 12 48.01 10.54 12.55
CA CYS A 12 46.74 9.97 12.09
C CYS A 12 46.00 9.39 13.28
N THR A 13 45.17 10.19 13.93
CA THR A 13 44.11 9.69 14.81
C THR A 13 42.79 10.33 14.42
N LEU A 14 41.77 9.47 14.31
CA LEU A 14 40.33 9.77 14.11
C LEU A 14 39.95 10.08 12.64
N GLY A 15 38.92 9.50 12.04
CA GLY A 15 37.83 8.68 12.55
C GLY A 15 37.47 7.58 11.56
N CYS A 16 37.27 6.38 12.09
CA CYS A 16 36.48 5.37 11.41
C CYS A 16 35.03 5.82 11.61
N ASP A 17 34.50 6.62 10.68
CA ASP A 17 33.06 6.66 10.48
C ASP A 17 32.69 5.25 10.04
N LYS A 18 32.33 4.41 11.00
CA LYS A 18 31.40 3.33 10.69
C LYS A 18 30.11 4.04 10.37
N ASP A 19 29.96 4.30 9.08
CA ASP A 19 28.70 4.62 8.44
C ASP A 19 27.61 3.90 9.21
N THR A 20 26.78 4.71 9.83
CA THR A 20 25.56 4.25 10.45
C THR A 20 24.84 3.56 9.31
N GLN A 21 24.66 2.24 9.40
CA GLN A 21 23.71 1.53 8.55
C GLN A 21 22.33 2.11 8.91
N GLU A 22 22.01 3.28 8.36
CA GLU A 22 20.65 3.78 8.32
C GLU A 22 19.84 2.73 7.56
N ASN A 23 18.83 2.21 8.26
CA ASN A 23 17.87 1.23 7.78
C ASN A 23 17.42 1.55 6.34
N ILE A 24 17.89 0.77 5.36
CA ILE A 24 17.44 0.81 3.95
C ILE A 24 16.04 0.17 3.80
N LEU A 25 15.28 0.09 4.89
CA LEU A 25 13.91 -0.34 4.91
C LEU A 25 13.09 0.94 5.01
N GLY A 26 12.55 1.43 3.87
CA GLY A 26 11.75 2.66 3.83
C GLY A 26 10.52 2.63 4.76
N ASP A 27 9.62 3.60 4.66
CA ASP A 27 8.43 3.66 5.52
C ASP A 27 7.41 2.54 5.18
N PRO A 28 7.12 1.61 6.12
CA PRO A 28 6.12 0.55 5.92
C PRO A 28 4.69 1.08 5.80
N THR A 29 4.44 2.30 6.26
CA THR A 29 3.15 3.00 6.17
C THR A 29 3.05 3.93 4.96
N SER A 30 4.01 3.87 4.03
CA SER A 30 3.91 4.67 2.81
C SER A 30 2.62 4.33 2.02
N ILE A 31 1.90 5.37 1.63
CA ILE A 31 0.67 5.24 0.83
C ILE A 31 0.91 4.59 -0.55
N ASP A 32 2.14 4.67 -1.05
CA ASP A 32 2.52 4.18 -2.38
C ASP A 32 2.90 2.70 -2.41
N ILE A 33 2.79 1.98 -1.28
CA ILE A 33 3.24 0.58 -1.18
C ILE A 33 2.13 -0.37 -0.71
N VAL A 34 2.14 -1.58 -1.25
CA VAL A 34 1.39 -2.72 -0.70
C VAL A 34 2.36 -3.77 -0.18
N THR A 35 2.11 -4.29 1.01
CA THR A 35 2.98 -5.29 1.67
C THR A 35 2.35 -6.68 1.74
N GLY A 36 1.13 -6.80 1.25
CA GLY A 36 0.31 -8.00 1.14
C GLY A 36 -1.11 -7.63 0.68
N MET A 37 -1.99 -8.61 0.52
CA MET A 37 -3.42 -8.39 0.25
C MET A 37 -4.28 -9.58 0.64
N HIS A 38 -5.58 -9.32 0.79
CA HIS A 38 -6.61 -10.36 0.91
C HIS A 38 -7.23 -10.60 -0.47
N ILE A 39 -6.89 -11.71 -1.13
CA ILE A 39 -7.54 -12.11 -2.38
C ILE A 39 -8.83 -12.88 -2.09
N ARG A 40 -9.84 -12.71 -2.94
CA ARG A 40 -11.14 -13.39 -2.84
C ARG A 40 -11.91 -13.32 -4.15
N SER A 41 -12.70 -14.35 -4.45
CA SER A 41 -13.50 -14.40 -5.68
C SER A 41 -14.86 -13.72 -5.55
N SER A 42 -15.43 -13.64 -4.34
CA SER A 42 -16.75 -13.07 -4.09
C SER A 42 -16.86 -12.45 -2.69
N ARG A 43 -17.99 -11.80 -2.41
CA ARG A 43 -18.31 -11.28 -1.07
C ARG A 43 -18.25 -12.36 0.01
N ASN A 44 -18.78 -13.55 -0.31
CA ASN A 44 -19.01 -14.62 0.66
C ASN A 44 -17.87 -15.64 0.73
N SER A 45 -16.91 -15.59 -0.21
CA SER A 45 -15.74 -16.46 -0.15
C SER A 45 -14.79 -16.01 0.97
N ALA A 46 -14.25 -16.97 1.71
CA ALA A 46 -13.14 -16.72 2.63
C ALA A 46 -11.95 -16.08 1.87
N PRO A 47 -11.28 -15.08 2.46
CA PRO A 47 -10.11 -14.49 1.83
C PRO A 47 -8.92 -15.44 1.92
N ILE A 48 -8.06 -15.44 0.91
CA ILE A 48 -6.72 -15.99 0.99
C ILE A 48 -5.78 -14.82 1.28
N LEU A 49 -5.01 -14.96 2.35
CA LEU A 49 -4.00 -13.98 2.74
C LEU A 49 -2.73 -14.17 1.92
N LEU A 50 -2.28 -13.11 1.25
CA LEU A 50 -0.98 -13.04 0.58
C LEU A 50 -0.09 -12.02 1.30
N GLY A 51 1.07 -12.44 1.78
CA GLY A 51 1.99 -11.59 2.55
C GLY A 51 1.38 -11.04 3.86
N ASN A 52 1.85 -9.88 4.28
CA ASN A 52 1.37 -9.14 5.45
C ASN A 52 0.80 -7.78 5.03
N PRO A 53 -0.51 -7.66 4.76
CA PRO A 53 -1.12 -6.46 4.20
C PRO A 53 -1.04 -5.25 5.15
N ASN A 54 -0.51 -4.14 4.65
CA ASN A 54 -0.60 -2.82 5.26
C ASN A 54 -1.98 -2.19 5.01
N SER A 55 -3.04 -2.88 5.44
CA SER A 55 -4.44 -2.46 5.33
C SER A 55 -5.04 -2.10 6.69
N ASN A 56 -5.84 -1.04 6.73
CA ASN A 56 -6.68 -0.67 7.89
C ASN A 56 -8.15 -0.86 7.50
N ASN A 57 -8.50 -2.10 7.18
CA ASN A 57 -9.88 -2.47 6.86
C ASN A 57 -10.63 -2.90 8.14
N LYS A 58 -10.06 -3.81 8.95
CA LYS A 58 -10.68 -4.29 10.21
C LYS A 58 -12.16 -4.70 10.00
N ASP A 59 -12.43 -5.44 8.92
CA ASP A 59 -13.77 -5.89 8.48
C ASP A 59 -14.80 -4.77 8.24
N ASN A 60 -14.37 -3.54 7.97
CA ASN A 60 -15.27 -2.42 7.72
C ASN A 60 -15.88 -2.44 6.31
N PHE A 61 -15.19 -3.05 5.36
CA PHE A 61 -15.71 -3.30 4.02
C PHE A 61 -15.06 -4.52 3.36
N ILE A 62 -15.64 -4.97 2.26
CA ILE A 62 -15.13 -6.04 1.43
C ILE A 62 -15.01 -5.52 0.01
N ALA A 63 -13.80 -5.55 -0.54
CA ALA A 63 -13.52 -5.35 -1.96
C ALA A 63 -13.44 -6.72 -2.67
N PHE A 64 -14.26 -6.94 -3.70
CA PHE A 64 -14.32 -8.22 -4.42
C PHE A 64 -14.76 -8.05 -5.88
N PRO A 65 -14.40 -8.98 -6.79
CA PRO A 65 -13.30 -9.92 -6.62
C PRO A 65 -11.97 -9.16 -6.43
N ASN A 66 -11.04 -9.77 -5.72
CA ASN A 66 -9.65 -9.32 -5.63
C ASN A 66 -8.77 -10.52 -6.01
N PRO A 67 -8.11 -10.52 -7.17
CA PRO A 67 -8.00 -9.43 -8.15
C PRO A 67 -9.30 -9.18 -8.95
N PRO A 68 -9.70 -7.92 -9.21
CA PRO A 68 -10.78 -7.62 -10.16
C PRO A 68 -10.31 -7.71 -11.61
N ILE A 69 -11.26 -8.05 -12.50
CA ILE A 69 -11.14 -7.91 -13.96
C ILE A 69 -12.22 -6.95 -14.42
N GLY A 70 -11.83 -5.73 -14.81
CA GLY A 70 -12.74 -4.67 -15.23
C GLY A 70 -13.49 -3.98 -14.09
N THR A 71 -14.22 -4.71 -13.24
CA THR A 71 -15.06 -4.13 -12.18
C THR A 71 -14.67 -4.64 -10.79
N LEU A 72 -14.61 -3.72 -9.82
CA LEU A 72 -14.48 -4.03 -8.40
C LEU A 72 -15.78 -3.67 -7.67
N TYR A 73 -16.31 -4.60 -6.90
CA TYR A 73 -17.43 -4.35 -5.99
C TYR A 73 -16.91 -4.06 -4.58
N ILE A 74 -17.46 -3.02 -3.96
CA ILE A 74 -17.22 -2.70 -2.55
C ILE A 74 -18.53 -2.89 -1.79
N SER A 75 -18.49 -3.63 -0.69
CA SER A 75 -19.61 -3.82 0.23
C SER A 75 -19.21 -3.40 1.63
N ALA A 76 -20.03 -2.58 2.30
CA ALA A 76 -19.81 -2.12 3.67
C ALA A 76 -21.12 -2.18 4.47
N THR A 77 -21.02 -2.17 5.81
CA THR A 77 -22.17 -2.16 6.72
C THR A 77 -22.81 -0.78 6.90
N SER A 78 -22.12 0.27 6.45
CA SER A 78 -22.61 1.66 6.46
C SER A 78 -22.38 2.29 5.10
N LYS A 79 -23.08 3.40 4.85
CA LYS A 79 -22.98 4.14 3.59
C LYS A 79 -21.55 4.64 3.39
N ILE A 80 -21.01 4.32 2.23
CA ILE A 80 -19.75 4.83 1.73
C ILE A 80 -20.04 6.20 1.13
N SER A 81 -19.26 7.21 1.52
CA SER A 81 -19.36 8.58 0.99
C SER A 81 -18.36 8.82 -0.14
N ASN A 82 -17.18 8.21 -0.07
CA ASN A 82 -16.12 8.44 -1.05
C ASN A 82 -15.31 7.15 -1.25
N VAL A 83 -14.81 6.97 -2.48
CA VAL A 83 -13.82 5.94 -2.80
C VAL A 83 -12.68 6.56 -3.60
N TRP A 84 -11.45 6.17 -3.27
CA TRP A 84 -10.25 6.50 -4.04
C TRP A 84 -9.44 5.25 -4.34
N ILE A 85 -8.79 5.24 -5.50
CA ILE A 85 -7.91 4.16 -5.91
C ILE A 85 -6.54 4.75 -6.25
N ILE A 86 -5.53 4.31 -5.51
CA ILE A 86 -4.17 4.84 -5.58
C ILE A 86 -3.23 3.76 -6.11
N PRO A 87 -2.46 4.01 -7.18
CA PRO A 87 -1.46 3.07 -7.68
C PRO A 87 -0.39 2.83 -6.62
N SER A 88 0.10 1.60 -6.52
CA SER A 88 1.06 1.22 -5.49
C SER A 88 2.06 0.19 -6.00
N MET A 89 3.17 0.06 -5.27
CA MET A 89 4.23 -0.90 -5.54
C MET A 89 4.24 -2.00 -4.49
N ALA A 90 4.43 -3.25 -4.90
CA ALA A 90 4.65 -4.33 -3.93
C ALA A 90 5.99 -4.14 -3.20
N LYS A 91 5.96 -4.23 -1.86
CA LYS A 91 7.12 -4.19 -0.98
C LYS A 91 7.06 -5.34 0.02
N LYS A 92 7.77 -6.43 -0.31
CA LYS A 92 7.81 -7.63 0.53
C LYS A 92 8.67 -7.51 1.78
N SER A 93 9.50 -6.49 1.91
CA SER A 93 10.46 -6.38 3.02
C SER A 93 9.84 -6.17 4.42
N PHE A 94 8.52 -5.95 4.50
CA PHE A 94 7.81 -5.61 5.73
C PHE A 94 6.90 -6.73 6.26
N GLN A 95 7.27 -8.01 6.05
CA GLN A 95 6.39 -9.13 6.45
C GLN A 95 6.21 -9.26 7.97
N GLU A 96 7.18 -8.83 8.78
CA GLU A 96 7.16 -8.98 10.23
C GLU A 96 6.55 -7.77 10.97
N ILE A 97 6.02 -6.77 10.25
CA ILE A 97 5.49 -5.56 10.86
C ILE A 97 4.09 -5.80 11.46
N GLY A 98 3.91 -5.41 12.72
CA GLY A 98 2.61 -5.40 13.41
C GLY A 98 1.71 -4.26 12.93
N PHE A 99 1.20 -4.33 11.69
CA PHE A 99 0.39 -3.27 11.09
C PHE A 99 -0.86 -2.89 11.91
N SER A 100 -1.43 -3.83 12.67
CA SER A 100 -2.56 -3.55 13.57
C SER A 100 -2.27 -2.51 14.65
N GLU A 101 -1.00 -2.32 15.00
CA GLU A 101 -0.55 -1.39 16.05
C GLU A 101 -0.22 0.00 15.53
N ILE A 102 0.18 0.09 14.25
CA ILE A 102 0.67 1.35 13.65
C ILE A 102 -0.30 1.98 12.64
N LEU A 103 -1.24 1.20 12.09
CA LEU A 103 -2.21 1.72 11.14
C LEU A 103 -3.48 2.23 11.86
N THR A 104 -3.60 3.55 11.93
CA THR A 104 -4.78 4.28 12.42
C THR A 104 -5.48 5.01 11.27
N SER A 105 -6.75 5.40 11.45
CA SER A 105 -7.55 6.01 10.37
C SER A 105 -7.08 7.42 9.96
N ASP A 106 -6.19 8.02 10.74
CA ASP A 106 -5.68 9.39 10.59
C ASP A 106 -4.25 9.46 10.04
N ILE A 107 -3.61 8.32 9.74
CA ILE A 107 -2.24 8.33 9.18
C ILE A 107 -2.18 8.96 7.78
N TYR A 108 -3.31 9.05 7.08
CA TYR A 108 -3.42 9.71 5.79
C TYR A 108 -4.51 10.77 5.85
N THR A 109 -4.26 11.90 5.18
CA THR A 109 -5.28 12.94 5.00
C THR A 109 -6.06 12.72 3.71
N GLU A 110 -7.32 13.19 3.66
CA GLU A 110 -8.10 13.14 2.42
C GLU A 110 -7.41 13.90 1.27
N ASN A 111 -6.74 15.02 1.56
CA ASN A 111 -5.99 15.77 0.55
C ASN A 111 -4.82 14.97 -0.02
N GLU A 112 -4.10 14.23 0.83
CA GLU A 112 -3.02 13.34 0.39
C GLU A 112 -3.55 12.23 -0.51
N ILE A 113 -4.60 11.53 -0.05
CA ILE A 113 -5.27 10.45 -0.79
C ILE A 113 -5.76 10.98 -2.15
N ASP A 114 -6.43 12.13 -2.14
CA ASP A 114 -6.96 12.76 -3.33
C ASP A 114 -5.82 13.05 -4.32
N SER A 115 -4.77 13.74 -3.88
CA SER A 115 -3.64 14.14 -4.74
C SER A 115 -2.90 12.98 -5.43
N ARG A 116 -2.96 11.77 -4.87
CA ARG A 116 -2.27 10.57 -5.38
C ARG A 116 -3.19 9.60 -6.13
N SER A 117 -4.51 9.81 -6.05
CA SER A 117 -5.49 8.90 -6.64
C SER A 117 -5.57 8.99 -8.17
N GLU A 118 -5.64 7.83 -8.81
CA GLU A 118 -5.85 7.69 -10.25
C GLU A 118 -7.35 7.64 -10.60
N LEU A 119 -8.16 7.06 -9.70
CA LEU A 119 -9.62 7.09 -9.79
C LEU A 119 -10.25 7.58 -8.48
N ARG A 120 -11.37 8.30 -8.63
CA ARG A 120 -12.13 8.91 -7.54
C ARG A 120 -13.62 8.74 -7.78
N PHE A 121 -14.34 8.42 -6.73
CA PHE A 121 -15.79 8.29 -6.73
C PHE A 121 -16.32 9.05 -5.50
N PRO A 122 -16.47 10.39 -5.60
CA PRO A 122 -17.00 11.21 -4.52
C PRO A 122 -18.53 11.04 -4.40
N ASP A 123 -19.09 11.56 -3.29
CA ASP A 123 -20.53 11.72 -3.06
C ASP A 123 -21.36 10.45 -3.25
N GLN A 124 -20.78 9.32 -2.88
CA GLN A 124 -21.47 8.04 -2.81
C GLN A 124 -22.50 8.06 -1.67
N ASN A 125 -23.56 7.27 -1.81
CA ASN A 125 -24.61 7.16 -0.80
C ASN A 125 -25.17 5.74 -0.74
N ALA A 126 -24.27 4.76 -0.83
CA ALA A 126 -24.62 3.34 -0.92
C ALA A 126 -23.74 2.49 0.00
N THR A 127 -24.27 1.37 0.45
CA THR A 127 -23.53 0.32 1.16
C THR A 127 -22.84 -0.64 0.19
N GLU A 128 -23.24 -0.61 -1.07
CA GLU A 128 -22.71 -1.44 -2.15
C GLU A 128 -22.43 -0.57 -3.37
N ILE A 129 -21.22 -0.66 -3.90
CA ILE A 129 -20.78 0.14 -5.06
C ILE A 129 -20.07 -0.77 -6.04
N ALA A 130 -20.40 -0.62 -7.33
CA ALA A 130 -19.65 -1.21 -8.43
C ALA A 130 -18.74 -0.14 -9.05
N LEU A 131 -17.44 -0.41 -9.08
CA LEU A 131 -16.41 0.52 -9.53
C LEU A 131 -15.82 0.04 -10.86
N PRO A 132 -16.01 0.78 -11.96
CA PRO A 132 -15.34 0.52 -13.23
C PRO A 132 -13.84 0.85 -13.11
N LEU A 133 -12.98 -0.12 -13.43
CA LEU A 133 -11.52 -0.06 -13.32
C LEU A 133 -10.81 -0.20 -14.68
N GLU A 134 -11.53 -0.16 -15.80
CA GLU A 134 -11.00 -0.41 -17.15
C GLU A 134 -9.93 0.62 -17.56
N ARG A 135 -9.90 1.77 -16.89
CA ARG A 135 -8.92 2.84 -17.09
C ARG A 135 -7.61 2.61 -16.35
N LEU A 136 -7.59 1.71 -15.37
CA LEU A 136 -6.39 1.40 -14.58
C LEU A 136 -5.50 0.43 -15.33
N LYS A 137 -4.19 0.60 -15.16
CA LYS A 137 -3.21 -0.39 -15.62
C LYS A 137 -3.23 -1.61 -14.71
N VAL A 138 -2.84 -2.76 -15.24
CA VAL A 138 -2.56 -3.96 -14.44
C VAL A 138 -1.50 -3.62 -13.38
N GLY A 139 -1.74 -4.00 -12.12
CA GLY A 139 -0.82 -3.69 -11.03
C GLY A 139 -1.47 -3.65 -9.65
N TYR A 140 -0.68 -3.25 -8.66
CA TYR A 140 -1.13 -3.14 -7.27
C TYR A 140 -1.72 -1.75 -6.99
N TYR A 141 -2.76 -1.72 -6.17
CA TYR A 141 -3.41 -0.49 -5.76
C TYR A 141 -3.84 -0.56 -4.29
N LYS A 142 -3.92 0.60 -3.64
CA LYS A 142 -4.73 0.78 -2.43
C LYS A 142 -6.10 1.31 -2.80
N VAL A 143 -7.13 0.71 -2.21
CA VAL A 143 -8.51 1.19 -2.29
C VAL A 143 -8.87 1.81 -0.96
N PHE A 144 -9.08 3.13 -0.96
CA PHE A 144 -9.56 3.88 0.19
C PHE A 144 -11.05 4.07 0.09
N ILE A 145 -11.75 3.90 1.21
CA ILE A 145 -13.15 4.29 1.36
C ILE A 145 -13.29 5.25 2.55
N LYS A 146 -14.24 6.17 2.44
CA LYS A 146 -14.73 6.95 3.58
C LYS A 146 -16.14 6.49 3.92
N LYS A 147 -16.39 6.17 5.19
CA LYS A 147 -17.74 5.93 5.75
C LYS A 147 -17.79 6.47 7.17
N ASN A 148 -18.91 7.11 7.55
CA ASN A 148 -19.08 7.73 8.87
C ASN A 148 -17.87 8.61 9.26
N ASP A 149 -17.40 9.44 8.31
CA ASP A 149 -16.23 10.31 8.45
C ASP A 149 -14.90 9.61 8.82
N THR A 150 -14.83 8.29 8.69
CA THR A 150 -13.63 7.50 8.95
C THR A 150 -13.09 6.88 7.66
N LEU A 151 -11.76 6.95 7.49
CA LEU A 151 -11.06 6.33 6.38
C LEU A 151 -10.67 4.89 6.70
N TYR A 152 -10.93 4.01 5.73
CA TYR A 152 -10.50 2.62 5.73
C TYR A 152 -9.86 2.30 4.39
N TRP A 153 -8.96 1.33 4.35
CA TRP A 153 -8.38 0.90 3.09
C TRP A 153 -7.97 -0.56 3.09
N ASP A 154 -7.91 -1.11 1.87
CA ASP A 154 -7.41 -2.45 1.60
C ASP A 154 -6.61 -2.46 0.29
N ASN A 155 -5.80 -3.50 0.11
CA ASN A 155 -4.91 -3.63 -1.04
C ASN A 155 -5.54 -4.54 -2.10
N ILE A 156 -5.47 -4.14 -3.36
CA ILE A 156 -5.93 -4.96 -4.50
C ILE A 156 -4.83 -5.15 -5.55
N TYR A 157 -5.03 -6.13 -6.42
CA TYR A 157 -4.29 -6.27 -7.67
C TYR A 157 -5.26 -6.19 -8.85
N VAL A 158 -5.19 -5.13 -9.65
CA VAL A 158 -5.99 -5.03 -10.88
C VAL A 158 -5.40 -5.95 -11.93
N SER A 159 -6.23 -6.82 -12.50
CA SER A 159 -5.83 -7.79 -13.53
C SER A 159 -6.59 -7.53 -14.83
N ASP A 160 -5.94 -7.82 -15.95
CA ASP A 160 -6.55 -7.92 -17.29
C ASP A 160 -6.85 -9.37 -17.68
N GLY A 161 -6.66 -10.31 -16.76
CA GLY A 161 -6.80 -11.75 -16.99
C GLY A 161 -5.58 -12.43 -17.62
N SER A 162 -4.52 -11.68 -17.96
CA SER A 162 -3.29 -12.24 -18.55
C SER A 162 -2.42 -13.01 -17.54
N ILE A 163 -2.50 -12.63 -16.26
CA ILE A 163 -1.79 -13.28 -15.15
C ILE A 163 -2.79 -14.16 -14.40
N GLY A 164 -2.58 -15.47 -14.47
CA GLY A 164 -3.32 -16.46 -13.68
C GLY A 164 -3.12 -16.23 -12.18
N ILE A 165 -4.15 -16.53 -11.39
CA ILE A 165 -4.15 -16.29 -9.94
C ILE A 165 -3.01 -17.03 -9.23
N GLU A 166 -2.61 -18.19 -9.74
CA GLU A 166 -1.51 -19.01 -9.22
C GLU A 166 -0.18 -18.26 -9.31
N LYS A 167 0.07 -17.55 -10.42
CA LYS A 167 1.29 -16.73 -10.58
C LYS A 167 1.30 -15.57 -9.60
N LEU A 168 0.15 -14.95 -9.34
CA LEU A 168 0.03 -13.89 -8.34
C LEU A 168 0.32 -14.46 -6.93
N ILE A 169 -0.24 -15.61 -6.60
CA ILE A 169 0.02 -16.29 -5.31
C ILE A 169 1.51 -16.62 -5.16
N ASP A 170 2.13 -17.22 -6.19
CA ASP A 170 3.56 -17.54 -6.17
C ASP A 170 4.43 -16.30 -6.08
N SER A 171 3.98 -15.17 -6.64
CA SER A 171 4.66 -13.88 -6.50
C SER A 171 4.64 -13.32 -5.08
N TRP A 172 3.91 -13.92 -4.13
CA TRP A 172 3.85 -13.50 -2.72
C TRP A 172 4.39 -14.53 -1.73
N LYS A 173 4.73 -15.74 -2.20
CA LYS A 173 5.63 -16.63 -1.48
C LYS A 173 7.05 -16.04 -1.44
#